data_AF-A0A1F8M5C1-F1
#
_entry.id   AF-A0A1F8M5C1-F1
#
_cell.length_a   1.000
_cell.length_b   1.000
_cell.length_c   1.000
_cell.angle_alpha   90.00
_cell.angle_beta   90.00
_cell.angle_gamma   90.00
#
_symmetry.space_group_name_H-M   'P 1'
#
loop_
_entity.id
_entity.type
_entity.pdbx_description
1 polymer ?
#
loop_
_entity_poly.entity_id
_entity_poly.type
_entity_poly.pdbx_seq_one_letter_code
_entity_poly.pdbx_strand_id
1 'polypeptide(L)'
;MTLFEVAQELSRRLASIFLKDQDKHRPVYGSIKKFQEDPYWRDLILFYEYFHGDSGAGIGASHQTDWTGVIACLLDLFGRIEATDALMTPKERLAERLVKEQVGGKE
;
A
#
# COMPACT_ATOMS: atom_id res chain seq x y z
N MET A 1 -1.90 14.20 -16.81
CA MET A 1 -2.55 13.03 -16.19
C MET A 1 -2.95 12.03 -17.26
N THR A 2 -2.03 11.11 -17.52
CA THR A 2 -2.27 9.85 -18.24
C THR A 2 -2.98 8.86 -17.33
N LEU A 3 -3.50 7.74 -17.87
CA LEU A 3 -4.09 6.68 -17.04
C LEU A 3 -3.08 6.06 -16.08
N PHE A 4 -1.80 6.00 -16.45
CA PHE A 4 -0.73 5.54 -15.57
C PHE A 4 -0.55 6.49 -14.37
N GLU A 5 -0.49 7.79 -14.63
CA GLU A 5 -0.38 8.81 -13.57
C GLU A 5 -1.60 8.78 -12.63
N VAL A 6 -2.81 8.59 -13.18
CA VAL A 6 -4.04 8.40 -12.37
C VAL A 6 -3.92 7.17 -11.48
N ALA A 7 -3.53 6.02 -12.03
CA ALA A 7 -3.43 4.78 -11.27
C ALA A 7 -2.35 4.86 -10.18
N GLN A 8 -1.22 5.51 -10.47
CA GLN A 8 -0.14 5.75 -9.51
C GLN A 8 -0.62 6.68 -8.37
N GLU A 9 -1.32 7.76 -8.69
CA GLU A 9 -1.85 8.68 -7.67
C GLU A 9 -2.90 8.02 -6.77
N LEU A 10 -3.80 7.22 -7.34
CA LEU A 10 -4.77 6.44 -6.55
C LEU A 10 -4.05 5.46 -5.61
N SER A 11 -3.03 4.76 -6.12
CA SER A 11 -2.23 3.83 -5.32
C SER A 11 -1.46 4.54 -4.20
N ARG A 12 -0.90 5.72 -4.48
CA ARG A 12 -0.22 6.57 -3.49
C ARG A 12 -1.18 7.01 -2.38
N ARG A 13 -2.40 7.43 -2.73
CA ARG A 13 -3.42 7.83 -1.76
C ARG A 13 -3.87 6.66 -0.88
N LEU A 14 -4.12 5.49 -1.47
CA LEU A 14 -4.42 4.28 -0.70
C LEU A 14 -3.26 3.90 0.22
N ALA A 15 -2.01 3.99 -0.26
CA ALA A 15 -0.84 3.63 0.54
C ALA A 15 -0.64 4.58 1.70
N SER A 16 -0.94 5.87 1.52
CA SER A 16 -0.79 6.87 2.58
C SER A 16 -1.61 6.57 3.83
N ILE A 17 -2.68 5.78 3.73
CA ILE A 17 -3.45 5.29 4.89
C ILE A 17 -2.58 4.48 5.85
N PHE A 18 -1.62 3.73 5.31
CA PHE A 18 -0.75 2.85 6.08
C PHE A 18 0.60 3.48 6.40
N LEU A 19 0.98 4.60 5.79
CA LEU A 19 2.27 5.24 6.00
C LEU A 19 2.22 6.27 7.13
N LYS A 20 3.37 6.57 7.72
CA LYS A 20 3.48 7.66 8.70
C LYS A 20 3.39 9.00 7.98
N ASP A 21 2.57 9.89 8.49
CA ASP A 21 2.45 11.27 8.06
C ASP A 21 3.54 12.16 8.68
N GLN A 22 3.38 13.48 8.54
CA GLN A 22 4.30 14.48 9.08
C GLN A 22 4.37 14.45 10.61
N ASP A 23 3.27 14.08 11.27
CA ASP A 23 3.13 13.96 12.72
C ASP A 23 3.53 12.57 13.25
N LYS A 24 4.07 11.71 12.38
CA LYS A 24 4.46 10.31 12.66
C LYS A 24 3.27 9.39 12.96
N HIS A 25 2.06 9.80 12.62
CA HIS A 25 0.86 9.00 12.78
C HIS A 25 0.51 8.27 11.49
N ARG A 26 -0.16 7.11 11.62
CA ARG A 26 -0.73 6.39 10.48
C ARG A 26 -2.24 6.58 10.48
N PRO A 27 -2.86 7.06 9.38
CA PRO A 27 -4.31 7.21 9.30
C PRO A 27 -5.09 5.94 9.66
N VAL A 28 -4.56 4.76 9.30
CA VAL A 28 -5.16 3.44 9.59
C VAL A 28 -5.49 3.22 11.07
N TYR A 29 -4.75 3.82 12.00
CA TYR A 29 -5.00 3.71 13.44
C TYR A 29 -5.96 4.77 14.00
N GLY A 30 -6.35 5.74 13.19
CA GLY A 30 -7.21 6.85 13.60
C GLY A 30 -6.70 7.52 14.88
N SER A 31 -7.59 7.71 15.85
CA SER A 31 -7.30 8.34 17.14
C SER A 31 -6.83 7.35 18.23
N ILE A 32 -6.51 6.09 17.89
CA ILE A 32 -6.14 5.07 18.87
C ILE A 32 -4.67 5.27 19.29
N LYS A 33 -4.46 6.04 20.37
CA LYS A 33 -3.12 6.41 20.87
C LYS A 33 -2.16 5.24 21.04
N LYS A 34 -2.66 4.09 21.53
CA LYS A 34 -1.82 2.89 21.71
C LYS A 34 -1.12 2.48 20.41
N PHE A 35 -1.81 2.50 19.28
CA PHE A 35 -1.21 2.11 18.00
C PHE A 35 -0.48 3.28 17.31
N GLN A 36 -0.67 4.52 17.74
CA GLN A 36 0.05 5.66 17.20
C GLN A 36 1.40 5.89 17.90
N GLU A 37 1.40 5.85 19.23
CA GLU A 37 2.48 6.39 20.05
C GLU A 37 3.34 5.30 20.72
N ASP A 38 2.74 4.14 21.06
CA ASP A 38 3.44 3.10 21.83
C ASP A 38 4.58 2.48 21.00
N PRO A 39 5.83 2.48 21.51
CA PRO A 39 6.99 2.01 20.76
C PRO A 39 6.94 0.52 20.41
N TYR A 40 6.14 -0.28 21.12
CA TYR A 40 6.00 -1.71 20.87
C TYR A 40 4.88 -2.05 19.90
N TRP A 41 3.91 -1.14 19.73
CA TRP A 41 2.72 -1.40 18.92
C TRP A 41 2.65 -0.60 17.62
N ARG A 42 3.26 0.59 17.57
CA ARG A 42 3.09 1.53 16.45
C ARG A 42 3.60 1.08 15.08
N ASP A 43 4.45 0.05 15.08
CA ASP A 43 5.02 -0.53 13.86
C ASP A 43 4.43 -1.91 13.54
N LEU A 44 3.47 -2.40 14.34
CA LEU A 44 2.69 -3.62 14.07
C LEU A 44 1.44 -3.26 13.25
N ILE A 45 1.64 -3.10 11.93
CA ILE A 45 0.59 -2.63 11.01
C ILE A 45 -0.57 -3.62 10.95
N LEU A 46 -1.77 -3.12 11.28
CA LEU A 46 -3.01 -3.88 11.21
C LEU A 46 -3.72 -3.64 9.87
N PHE A 47 -4.41 -4.68 9.41
CA PHE A 47 -5.28 -4.64 8.24
C PHE A 47 -6.74 -4.76 8.71
N TYR A 48 -7.60 -3.91 8.18
CA TYR A 48 -8.99 -3.77 8.61
C TYR A 48 -9.96 -4.12 7.47
N GLU A 49 -11.22 -4.37 7.85
CA GLU A 49 -12.30 -4.76 6.93
C GLU A 49 -12.73 -3.60 6.03
N TYR A 50 -12.89 -2.41 6.60
CA TYR A 50 -13.22 -1.19 5.87
C TYR A 50 -12.52 0.03 6.48
N PHE A 51 -12.54 1.14 5.74
CA PHE A 51 -11.85 2.38 6.09
C PHE A 51 -12.83 3.55 6.11
N HIS A 52 -12.66 4.45 7.06
CA HIS A 52 -13.39 5.70 7.08
C HIS A 52 -13.00 6.55 5.86
N GLY A 53 -13.98 7.02 5.07
CA GLY A 53 -13.72 7.75 3.82
C GLY A 53 -12.91 9.04 4.00
N ASP A 54 -13.17 9.79 5.06
CA ASP A 54 -12.47 11.06 5.31
C ASP A 54 -11.12 10.91 6.01
N SER A 55 -11.04 10.09 7.06
CA SER A 55 -9.85 9.99 7.91
C SER A 55 -8.92 8.82 7.56
N GLY A 56 -9.38 7.84 6.77
CA GLY A 56 -8.62 6.62 6.50
C GLY A 56 -8.50 5.68 7.71
N ALA A 57 -9.22 5.91 8.80
CA ALA A 57 -9.20 5.02 9.97
C ALA A 57 -9.74 3.63 9.62
N GLY A 58 -9.04 2.58 10.04
CA GLY A 58 -9.49 1.20 9.91
C GLY A 58 -10.63 0.88 10.88
N ILE A 59 -11.67 0.20 10.38
CA ILE A 59 -12.88 -0.14 11.13
C ILE A 59 -13.26 -1.61 10.84
N GLY A 60 -13.90 -2.25 11.81
CA GLY A 60 -14.31 -3.65 11.73
C GLY A 60 -13.23 -4.59 12.25
N ALA A 61 -13.21 -5.83 11.74
CA ALA A 61 -12.23 -6.83 12.15
C ALA A 61 -10.80 -6.35 11.81
N SER A 62 -9.91 -6.35 12.80
CA SER A 62 -8.48 -6.25 12.58
C SER A 62 -7.95 -7.65 12.24
N HIS A 63 -6.97 -7.75 11.33
CA HIS A 63 -6.42 -8.98 10.71
C HIS A 63 -7.05 -9.43 9.39
N GLN A 64 -7.86 -8.60 8.72
CA GLN A 64 -8.32 -8.95 7.37
C GLN A 64 -7.25 -8.62 6.32
N THR A 65 -6.38 -9.60 6.05
CA THR A 65 -5.23 -9.47 5.12
C THR A 65 -5.53 -9.89 3.69
N ASP A 66 -6.80 -10.08 3.34
CA ASP A 66 -7.25 -10.45 2.00
C ASP A 66 -7.17 -9.24 1.04
N TRP A 67 -8.29 -8.63 0.67
CA TRP A 67 -8.30 -7.47 -0.25
C TRP A 67 -7.44 -6.31 0.24
N THR A 68 -7.34 -6.09 1.56
CA THR A 68 -6.55 -5.01 2.13
C THR A 68 -5.04 -5.26 1.98
N GLY A 69 -4.62 -6.53 1.86
CA GLY A 69 -3.23 -6.92 1.61
C GLY A 69 -2.70 -6.47 0.24
N VAL A 70 -3.58 -6.20 -0.73
CA VAL A 70 -3.23 -5.67 -2.06
C VAL A 70 -2.38 -4.41 -2.00
N ILE A 71 -2.43 -3.65 -0.90
CA ILE A 71 -1.63 -2.45 -0.76
C ILE A 71 -0.11 -2.71 -0.87
N ALA A 72 0.36 -3.87 -0.39
CA ALA A 72 1.75 -4.27 -0.54
C ALA A 72 2.10 -4.48 -2.02
N CYS A 73 1.21 -5.12 -2.79
CA CYS A 73 1.39 -5.32 -4.22
C CYS A 73 1.37 -4.00 -4.99
N LEU A 74 0.52 -3.03 -4.62
CA LEU A 74 0.47 -1.71 -5.26
C LEU A 74 1.76 -0.92 -5.02
N LEU A 75 2.28 -0.95 -3.79
CA LEU A 75 3.56 -0.33 -3.46
C LEU A 75 4.72 -0.94 -4.25
N ASP A 76 4.76 -2.27 -4.36
CA ASP A 76 5.79 -2.97 -5.12
C ASP A 76 5.70 -2.70 -6.62
N LEU A 77 4.48 -2.77 -7.18
CA LEU A 77 4.19 -2.51 -8.59
C LEU A 77 4.70 -1.13 -9.00
N PHE A 78 4.21 -0.07 -8.37
CA PHE A 78 4.57 1.30 -8.72
C PHE A 78 5.97 1.72 -8.25
N GLY A 79 6.64 0.90 -7.44
CA GLY A 79 8.05 1.07 -7.11
C GLY A 79 9.02 0.50 -8.16
N ARG A 80 8.52 -0.35 -9.09
CA ARG A 80 9.36 -1.09 -10.05
C ARG A 80 8.99 -0.90 -11.52
N ILE A 81 7.87 -0.25 -11.82
CA ILE A 81 7.42 -0.04 -13.20
C ILE A 81 7.33 1.43 -13.53
N GLU A 82 7.74 1.76 -14.75
CA GLU A 82 7.53 3.08 -15.36
C GLU A 82 6.37 3.05 -16.36
N ALA A 83 5.87 4.22 -16.75
CA ALA A 83 4.79 4.34 -17.73
C ALA A 83 5.15 3.65 -19.07
N THR A 84 6.42 3.68 -19.46
CA THR A 84 6.93 3.00 -20.65
C THR A 84 6.87 1.49 -20.53
N ASP A 85 7.16 0.92 -19.36
CA ASP A 85 7.02 -0.51 -19.13
C ASP A 85 5.57 -0.95 -19.30
N ALA A 86 4.64 -0.21 -18.68
CA ALA A 86 3.21 -0.50 -18.73
C ALA A 86 2.63 -0.41 -20.16
N LEU A 87 3.20 0.44 -21.01
CA LEU A 87 2.74 0.62 -22.39
C LEU A 87 3.35 -0.39 -23.37
N MET A 88 4.65 -0.68 -23.23
CA MET A 88 5.42 -1.42 -24.22
C MET A 88 5.61 -2.90 -23.86
N THR A 89 5.40 -3.28 -22.60
CA THR A 89 5.60 -4.66 -22.14
C THR A 89 4.26 -5.38 -22.07
N PRO A 90 4.12 -6.56 -22.70
CA PRO A 90 2.95 -7.41 -22.49
C PRO A 90 2.74 -7.69 -21.00
N LYS A 91 1.48 -7.65 -20.56
CA LYS A 91 1.09 -7.82 -19.15
C LYS A 91 1.69 -9.08 -18.52
N GLU A 92 1.73 -10.18 -19.25
CA GLU A 92 2.24 -11.48 -18.77
C GLU A 92 3.74 -11.38 -18.44
N ARG A 93 4.52 -10.70 -19.30
CA ARG A 93 5.95 -10.47 -19.06
C ARG A 93 6.20 -9.50 -17.91
N LEU A 94 5.36 -8.48 -17.78
CA LEU A 94 5.44 -7.55 -16.64
C LEU A 94 5.17 -8.27 -15.31
N ALA A 95 4.14 -9.12 -15.27
CA ALA A 95 3.79 -9.91 -14.10
C ALA A 95 4.90 -10.90 -13.73
N GLU A 96 5.47 -11.60 -14.72
CA GLU A 96 6.59 -12.52 -14.50
C GLU A 96 7.81 -11.80 -13.93
N ARG A 97 8.15 -10.62 -14.47
CA ARG A 97 9.26 -9.78 -13.98
C ARG A 97 9.08 -9.42 -12.50
N LEU A 98 7.91 -8.91 -12.13
CA LEU A 98 7.60 -8.51 -10.75
C LEU A 98 7.71 -9.70 -9.79
N VAL A 99 7.11 -10.84 -10.14
CA VAL A 99 7.13 -12.05 -9.29
C VAL A 99 8.55 -12.60 -9.16
N LYS A 100 9.29 -12.72 -10.27
CA LYS A 100 10.66 -13.26 -10.25
C LYS A 100 11.61 -12.38 -9.44
N GLU A 101 11.57 -11.06 -9.64
CA GLU A 101 12.41 -10.13 -8.88
C GLU A 101 12.05 -10.10 -7.39
N GLN A 102 10.77 -10.30 -7.04
CA GLN A 102 10.33 -10.37 -5.65
C GLN A 102 10.83 -11.63 -4.92
N VAL A 103 10.87 -12.78 -5.60
CA VAL A 103 11.28 -14.07 -5.02
C VAL A 103 12.80 -14.29 -5.09
N GLY A 104 13.43 -13.89 -6.19
CA GLY A 104 14.83 -14.19 -6.48
C GLY A 104 15.84 -13.17 -5.95
N GLY A 105 15.40 -11.95 -5.62
CA GLY A 105 16.31 -10.81 -5.41
C GLY A 105 16.94 -10.34 -6.72
N LYS A 106 17.62 -9.18 -6.70
CA LYS A 106 18.46 -8.74 -7.82
C LYS A 106 19.81 -9.45 -7.68
N GLU A 107 20.26 -10.11 -8.76
CA GLU A 107 21.67 -10.53 -8.89
C GLU A 107 22.61 -9.31 -8.86
#